data_AF-A0A923UH29-F1
#
_entry.id   AF-A0A923UH29-F1
#
_cell.length_a   1.000
_cell.length_b   1.000
_cell.length_c   1.000
_cell.angle_alpha   90.00
_cell.angle_beta   90.00
_cell.angle_gamma   90.00
#
_symmetry.space_group_name_H-M   'P 1'
#
loop_
_entity.id
_entity.type
_entity.pdbx_description
1 polymer ?
#
loop_
_entity_poly.entity_id
_entity_poly.type
_entity_poly.pdbx_seq_one_letter_code
_entity_poly.pdbx_strand_id
1 'polypeptide(L)'
;MTLIEALNNLELRTLAGQTPETLKAIYFALANKLHPDKGGNTTHFVRVKQAYQTLITELKKQESSAEINLIQAKLDSAAAIIASYKKLFTQQINLIKNSGNSLDQIHRQYSIISDKLTETLQLELSKLDHRRNIPWWKIMTGVNPMTQAEYNQQYNQIISHYNTILDQANDKFVTELLETYKTINDQLIDILSKV
;
A
#
# COMPACT_ATOMS: atom_id res chain seq x y z
N MET A 1 -22.58 25.16 -46.13
CA MET A 1 -23.87 25.06 -45.42
C MET A 1 -23.57 24.96 -43.94
N THR A 2 -24.24 25.76 -43.13
CA THR A 2 -24.11 25.69 -41.67
C THR A 2 -24.91 24.53 -41.09
N LEU A 3 -24.66 24.14 -39.83
CA LEU A 3 -25.41 23.07 -39.18
C LEU A 3 -26.91 23.40 -39.07
N ILE A 4 -27.24 24.66 -38.76
CA ILE A 4 -28.63 25.14 -38.66
C ILE A 4 -29.32 25.09 -40.03
N GLU A 5 -28.63 25.51 -41.09
CA GLU A 5 -29.14 25.38 -42.46
C GLU A 5 -29.37 23.91 -42.85
N ALA A 6 -28.46 23.02 -42.47
CA ALA A 6 -28.59 21.59 -42.76
C ALA A 6 -29.77 20.95 -42.01
N LEU A 7 -29.98 21.31 -40.75
CA LEU A 7 -31.15 20.89 -39.96
C LEU A 7 -32.46 21.36 -40.61
N ASN A 8 -32.53 22.64 -41.01
CA ASN A 8 -33.72 23.20 -41.65
C ASN A 8 -34.03 22.54 -43.00
N ASN A 9 -33.01 22.27 -43.83
CA ASN A 9 -33.20 21.60 -45.13
C ASN A 9 -33.63 20.13 -45.02
N LEU A 10 -33.40 19.47 -43.88
CA LEU A 10 -33.89 18.13 -43.58
C LEU A 10 -35.13 18.13 -42.66
N GLU A 11 -35.73 19.31 -42.44
CA GLU A 11 -36.92 19.50 -41.59
C GLU A 11 -36.72 18.99 -40.14
N LEU A 12 -35.47 19.04 -39.64
CA LEU A 12 -35.09 18.61 -38.30
C LEU A 12 -34.91 19.81 -37.37
N ARG A 13 -35.33 19.64 -36.11
CA ARG A 13 -35.11 20.65 -35.05
C ARG A 13 -33.74 20.51 -34.36
N THR A 14 -33.21 19.29 -34.28
CA THR A 14 -31.94 18.99 -33.62
C THR A 14 -31.32 17.73 -34.20
N LEU A 15 -30.00 17.62 -34.09
CA LEU A 15 -29.24 16.41 -34.42
C LEU A 15 -29.23 15.41 -33.26
N ALA A 16 -29.56 15.84 -32.04
CA ALA A 16 -29.57 14.99 -30.85
C ALA A 16 -30.57 13.82 -31.01
N GLY A 17 -30.11 12.60 -30.70
CA GLY A 17 -30.92 11.38 -30.78
C GLY A 17 -31.15 10.84 -32.19
N GLN A 18 -30.56 11.45 -33.23
CA GLN A 18 -30.57 10.91 -34.59
C GLN A 18 -29.49 9.84 -34.77
N THR A 19 -29.76 8.83 -35.59
CA THR A 19 -28.77 7.82 -36.01
C THR A 19 -28.44 7.97 -37.49
N PRO A 20 -27.35 7.37 -37.99
CA PRO A 20 -27.05 7.33 -39.42
C PRO A 20 -28.24 6.82 -40.26
N GLU A 21 -28.96 5.83 -39.75
CA GLU A 21 -30.12 5.20 -40.39
C GLU A 21 -31.32 6.13 -40.43
N THR A 22 -31.61 6.86 -39.35
CA THR A 22 -32.73 7.82 -39.33
C THR A 22 -32.46 8.99 -40.26
N LEU A 23 -31.25 9.55 -40.26
CA LEU A 23 -30.86 10.62 -41.19
C LEU A 23 -30.93 10.15 -42.64
N LYS A 24 -30.50 8.91 -42.92
CA LYS A 24 -30.56 8.30 -44.25
C LYS A 24 -32.01 8.10 -44.72
N ALA A 25 -32.90 7.65 -43.83
CA ALA A 25 -34.32 7.48 -44.14
C ALA A 25 -35.00 8.83 -44.46
N ILE A 26 -34.75 9.87 -43.65
CA ILE A 26 -35.27 11.22 -43.85
C ILE A 26 -34.76 11.80 -45.18
N TYR A 27 -33.46 11.66 -45.44
CA TYR A 27 -32.86 12.06 -46.71
C TYR A 27 -33.54 11.37 -47.90
N PHE A 28 -33.71 10.05 -47.87
CA PHE A 28 -34.34 9.32 -48.97
C PHE A 28 -35.79 9.72 -49.20
N ALA A 29 -36.56 9.97 -48.14
CA ALA A 29 -37.93 10.43 -48.25
C ALA A 29 -38.01 11.80 -48.96
N LEU A 30 -37.20 12.76 -48.52
CA LEU A 30 -37.16 14.11 -49.10
C LEU A 30 -36.56 14.12 -50.51
N ALA A 31 -35.47 13.38 -50.73
CA ALA A 31 -34.82 13.24 -52.03
C ALA A 31 -35.77 12.61 -53.07
N ASN A 32 -36.57 11.61 -52.69
CA ASN A 32 -37.55 11.00 -53.58
C ASN A 32 -38.68 11.97 -53.97
N LYS A 33 -39.09 12.86 -53.07
CA LYS A 33 -40.14 13.87 -53.33
C LYS A 33 -39.62 15.02 -54.19
N LEU A 34 -38.35 15.39 -54.02
CA LEU A 34 -37.74 16.55 -54.67
C LEU A 34 -36.94 16.21 -55.93
N HIS A 35 -36.88 14.94 -56.33
CA HIS A 35 -36.07 14.49 -57.46
C HIS A 35 -36.51 15.15 -58.79
N PRO A 36 -35.59 15.71 -59.60
CA PRO A 36 -35.91 16.37 -60.87
C PRO A 36 -36.69 15.48 -61.84
N ASP A 37 -36.31 14.21 -61.96
CA ASP A 37 -36.97 13.22 -62.84
C ASP A 37 -38.44 12.94 -62.46
N LYS A 38 -38.86 13.34 -61.25
CA LYS A 38 -40.24 13.23 -60.77
C LYS A 38 -40.98 14.58 -60.79
N GLY A 39 -40.42 15.59 -61.48
CA GLY A 39 -40.95 16.95 -61.53
C GLY A 39 -40.57 17.82 -60.32
N GLY A 40 -39.60 17.38 -59.51
CA GLY A 40 -39.12 18.11 -58.34
C GLY A 40 -38.11 19.22 -58.66
N ASN A 41 -37.84 20.08 -57.67
CA ASN A 41 -36.92 21.22 -57.83
C ASN A 41 -35.46 20.79 -57.62
N THR A 42 -34.64 20.89 -58.67
CA THR A 42 -33.22 20.53 -58.67
C THR A 42 -32.40 21.27 -57.62
N THR A 43 -32.62 22.58 -57.43
CA THR A 43 -31.91 23.38 -56.42
C THR A 43 -32.23 22.88 -55.01
N HIS A 44 -33.49 22.56 -54.74
CA HIS A 44 -33.92 22.00 -53.46
C HIS A 44 -33.34 20.60 -53.23
N PHE A 45 -33.36 19.75 -54.25
CA PHE A 45 -32.75 18.42 -54.20
C PHE A 45 -31.25 18.47 -53.84
N VAL A 46 -30.50 19.38 -54.47
CA VAL A 46 -29.07 19.59 -54.18
C VAL A 46 -28.87 20.05 -52.73
N ARG A 47 -29.70 20.97 -52.23
CA ARG A 47 -29.63 21.43 -50.83
C ARG A 47 -29.91 20.30 -49.83
N VAL A 48 -30.90 19.45 -50.08
CA VAL A 48 -31.20 18.28 -49.23
C VAL A 48 -30.02 17.29 -49.20
N LYS A 49 -29.38 17.05 -50.36
CA LYS A 49 -28.17 16.21 -50.43
C LYS A 49 -27.01 16.79 -49.64
N GLN A 50 -26.72 18.08 -49.80
CA GLN A 50 -25.66 18.75 -49.05
C GLN A 50 -25.96 18.80 -47.55
N ALA A 51 -27.22 19.01 -47.16
CA ALA A 51 -27.65 18.98 -45.76
C ALA A 51 -27.41 17.62 -45.11
N TYR A 52 -27.78 16.53 -45.79
CA TYR A 52 -27.50 15.17 -45.33
C TYR A 52 -26.00 14.91 -45.14
N GLN A 53 -25.17 15.32 -46.10
CA GLN A 53 -23.70 15.19 -46.00
C GLN A 53 -23.12 15.97 -44.81
N THR A 54 -23.63 17.17 -44.55
CA THR A 54 -23.20 17.97 -43.39
C THR A 54 -23.63 17.30 -42.08
N LEU A 55 -24.89 16.88 -41.94
CA LEU A 55 -25.39 16.28 -40.71
C LEU A 55 -24.73 14.92 -40.41
N ILE A 56 -24.54 14.05 -41.41
CA ILE A 56 -23.91 12.73 -41.19
C ILE A 56 -22.43 12.86 -40.82
N THR A 57 -21.75 13.89 -41.33
CA THR A 57 -20.35 14.17 -40.97
C THR A 57 -20.26 14.66 -39.53
N GLU A 58 -21.17 15.54 -39.12
CA GLU A 58 -21.19 16.06 -37.75
C GLU A 58 -21.59 15.00 -36.73
N LEU A 59 -22.55 14.14 -37.07
CA LEU A 59 -22.95 13.01 -36.22
C LEU A 59 -21.76 12.08 -35.93
N LYS A 60 -20.99 11.71 -36.96
CA LYS A 60 -19.78 10.88 -36.81
C LYS A 60 -18.70 11.53 -35.95
N LYS A 61 -18.55 12.85 -36.00
CA LYS A 61 -17.62 13.58 -35.11
C LYS A 61 -18.10 13.55 -33.65
N GLN A 62 -19.41 13.66 -33.42
CA GLN A 62 -19.98 13.56 -32.07
C GLN A 62 -19.79 12.15 -31.49
N GLU A 63 -20.03 11.10 -32.26
CA GLU A 63 -19.77 9.71 -31.87
C GLU A 63 -18.29 9.50 -31.51
N SER A 64 -17.37 9.91 -32.38
CA SER A 64 -15.93 9.79 -32.14
C SER A 64 -15.46 10.56 -30.90
N SER A 65 -15.96 11.78 -30.69
CA SER A 65 -15.60 12.57 -29.50
C SER A 65 -16.19 11.99 -28.21
N ALA A 66 -17.38 11.40 -28.25
CA ALA A 66 -17.97 10.70 -27.12
C ALA A 66 -17.15 9.46 -26.73
N GLU A 67 -16.69 8.68 -27.70
CA GLU A 67 -15.80 7.53 -27.47
C GLU A 67 -14.47 7.95 -26.85
N ILE A 68 -13.84 9.01 -27.36
CA ILE A 68 -12.59 9.55 -26.82
C ILE A 68 -12.78 10.00 -25.37
N ASN A 69 -13.87 10.71 -25.07
CA ASN A 69 -14.19 11.16 -23.71
C ASN A 69 -14.42 9.98 -22.76
N LEU A 70 -15.10 8.92 -23.22
CA LEU A 70 -15.29 7.70 -22.43
C LEU A 70 -13.97 6.99 -22.15
N ILE A 71 -13.09 6.89 -23.15
CA ILE A 71 -11.75 6.31 -22.99
C ILE A 71 -10.93 7.12 -21.98
N GLN A 72 -10.96 8.45 -22.08
CA GLN A 72 -10.25 9.33 -21.16
C GLN A 72 -10.76 9.17 -19.73
N ALA A 73 -12.08 9.14 -19.52
CA ALA A 73 -12.67 8.92 -18.20
C ALA A 73 -12.24 7.57 -17.59
N LYS A 74 -12.16 6.52 -18.40
CA LYS A 74 -11.65 5.21 -17.96
C LYS A 74 -10.16 5.27 -17.61
N LEU A 75 -9.37 6.00 -18.39
CA LEU A 75 -7.94 6.22 -18.13
C LEU A 75 -7.70 6.97 -16.82
N ASP A 76 -8.45 8.05 -16.58
CA ASP A 76 -8.36 8.84 -15.36
C ASP A 76 -8.77 8.02 -14.14
N SER A 77 -9.85 7.23 -14.26
CA SER A 77 -10.26 6.29 -13.21
C SER A 77 -9.19 5.24 -12.94
N ALA A 78 -8.58 4.66 -13.97
CA ALA A 78 -7.49 3.68 -13.81
C ALA A 78 -6.26 4.32 -13.16
N ALA A 79 -5.91 5.55 -13.54
CA ALA A 79 -4.80 6.29 -12.94
C ALA A 79 -5.03 6.57 -11.45
N ALA A 80 -6.26 6.94 -11.06
CA ALA A 80 -6.63 7.14 -9.67
C ALA A 80 -6.50 5.84 -8.85
N ILE A 81 -6.97 4.71 -9.42
CA ILE A 81 -6.82 3.38 -8.80
C ILE A 81 -5.33 3.04 -8.61
N ILE A 82 -4.52 3.16 -9.66
CA ILE A 82 -3.08 2.88 -9.62
C ILE A 82 -2.37 3.76 -8.57
N ALA A 83 -2.74 5.05 -8.48
CA ALA A 83 -2.18 5.95 -7.49
C ALA A 83 -2.52 5.50 -6.04
N SER A 84 -3.75 5.04 -5.81
CA SER A 84 -4.17 4.48 -4.51
C SER A 84 -3.33 3.25 -4.14
N TYR A 85 -3.20 2.29 -5.07
CA TYR A 85 -2.39 1.09 -4.86
C TYR A 85 -0.91 1.41 -4.59
N LYS A 86 -0.32 2.35 -5.33
CA LYS A 86 1.06 2.81 -5.09
C LYS A 86 1.24 3.39 -3.69
N LYS A 87 0.26 4.14 -3.20
CA LYS A 87 0.28 4.69 -1.84
C LYS A 87 0.23 3.58 -0.79
N LEU A 88 -0.69 2.62 -0.92
CA LEU A 88 -0.80 1.49 -0.01
C LEU A 88 0.47 0.62 -0.02
N PHE A 89 1.04 0.35 -1.19
CA PHE A 89 2.29 -0.39 -1.31
C PHE A 89 3.47 0.32 -0.64
N THR A 90 3.55 1.65 -0.80
CA THR A 90 4.57 2.46 -0.13
C THR A 90 4.41 2.40 1.40
N GLN A 91 3.17 2.43 1.89
CA GLN A 91 2.88 2.26 3.33
C GLN A 91 3.32 0.87 3.83
N GLN A 92 3.07 -0.19 3.07
CA GLN A 92 3.54 -1.55 3.41
C GLN A 92 5.07 -1.65 3.46
N ILE A 93 5.79 -1.11 2.47
CA ILE A 93 7.26 -1.11 2.46
C ILE A 93 7.82 -0.39 3.69
N ASN A 94 7.30 0.80 3.98
CA ASN A 94 7.76 1.59 5.12
C ASN A 94 7.46 0.89 6.45
N LEU A 95 6.30 0.24 6.57
CA LEU A 95 5.96 -0.59 7.72
C LEU A 95 6.98 -1.70 7.90
N ILE A 96 7.22 -2.53 6.88
CA ILE A 96 8.19 -3.63 6.94
C ILE A 96 9.59 -3.14 7.35
N LYS A 97 10.03 -2.01 6.78
CA LYS A 97 11.34 -1.43 7.11
C LYS A 97 11.43 -0.97 8.56
N ASN A 98 10.42 -0.25 9.04
CA ASN A 98 10.41 0.26 10.42
C ASN A 98 10.31 -0.89 11.43
N SER A 99 9.51 -1.91 11.11
CA SER A 99 9.40 -3.14 11.89
C SER A 99 10.74 -3.87 12.01
N GLY A 100 11.48 -4.02 10.91
CA GLY A 100 12.82 -4.61 10.93
C GLY A 100 13.77 -3.87 11.87
N ASN A 101 13.79 -2.53 11.80
CA ASN A 101 14.61 -1.72 12.71
C ASN A 101 14.21 -1.87 14.19
N SER A 102 12.90 -1.95 14.48
CA SER A 102 12.39 -2.13 15.84
C SER A 102 12.80 -3.49 16.41
N LEU A 103 12.65 -4.56 15.63
CA LEU A 103 13.06 -5.91 16.04
C LEU A 103 14.57 -6.01 16.27
N ASP A 104 15.37 -5.41 15.39
CA ASP A 104 16.83 -5.33 15.54
C ASP A 104 17.22 -4.60 16.84
N GLN A 105 16.51 -3.53 17.19
CA GLN A 105 16.77 -2.79 18.42
C GLN A 105 16.46 -3.63 19.66
N ILE A 106 15.32 -4.32 19.70
CA ILE A 106 14.94 -5.20 20.81
C ILE A 106 16.00 -6.31 20.99
N HIS A 107 16.42 -6.93 19.89
CA HIS A 107 17.46 -7.97 19.92
C HIS A 107 18.80 -7.45 20.44
N ARG A 108 19.25 -6.28 19.96
CA ARG A 108 20.49 -5.65 20.44
C ARG A 108 20.43 -5.30 21.93
N GLN A 109 19.31 -4.76 22.39
CA GLN A 109 19.13 -4.43 23.80
C GLN A 109 19.21 -5.68 24.68
N TYR A 110 18.55 -6.77 24.28
CA TYR A 110 18.63 -8.05 24.98
C TYR A 110 20.07 -8.59 25.03
N SER A 111 20.78 -8.60 23.89
CA SER A 111 22.19 -9.05 23.84
C SER A 111 23.07 -8.26 24.81
N ILE A 112 22.97 -6.92 24.81
CA ILE A 112 23.75 -6.07 25.72
C ILE A 112 23.48 -6.39 27.20
N ILE A 113 22.22 -6.64 27.56
CA ILE A 113 21.83 -6.98 28.93
C ILE A 113 22.37 -8.35 29.31
N SER A 114 22.18 -9.35 28.45
CA SER A 114 22.67 -10.72 28.64
C SER A 114 24.19 -10.78 28.81
N ASP A 115 24.93 -10.06 27.96
CA ASP A 115 26.40 -10.02 28.01
C ASP A 115 26.87 -9.39 29.33
N LYS A 116 26.29 -8.26 29.73
CA LYS A 116 26.62 -7.60 31.01
C LYS A 116 26.32 -8.49 32.21
N LEU A 117 25.18 -9.19 32.21
CA LEU A 117 24.83 -10.11 33.29
C LEU A 117 25.82 -11.28 33.36
N THR A 118 26.23 -11.81 32.22
CA THR A 118 27.22 -12.87 32.13
C THR A 118 28.59 -12.42 32.65
N GLU A 119 29.07 -11.25 32.23
CA GLU A 119 30.32 -10.66 32.71
C GLU A 119 30.29 -10.42 34.22
N THR A 120 29.18 -9.89 34.73
CA THR A 120 29.04 -9.59 36.17
C THR A 120 29.00 -10.88 36.99
N LEU A 121 28.28 -11.90 36.52
CA LEU A 121 28.28 -13.22 37.14
C LEU A 121 29.69 -13.82 37.19
N GLN A 122 30.43 -13.79 36.08
CA GLN A 122 31.82 -14.28 36.03
C GLN A 122 32.71 -13.54 37.03
N LEU A 123 32.57 -12.22 37.14
CA LEU A 123 33.32 -11.42 38.11
C LEU A 123 32.98 -11.79 39.56
N GLU A 124 31.71 -12.02 39.88
CA GLU A 124 31.29 -12.44 41.22
C GLU A 124 31.79 -13.84 41.57
N LEU A 125 31.71 -14.79 40.65
CA LEU A 125 32.25 -16.12 40.83
C LEU A 125 33.78 -16.08 41.02
N SER A 126 34.49 -15.26 40.24
CA SER A 126 35.93 -15.06 40.41
C SER A 126 36.28 -14.47 41.78
N LYS A 127 35.48 -13.51 42.28
CA LYS A 127 35.64 -12.96 43.64
C LYS A 127 35.41 -14.04 44.71
N LEU A 128 34.41 -14.90 44.53
CA LEU A 128 34.11 -16.00 45.46
C LEU A 128 35.26 -17.01 45.49
N ASP A 129 35.79 -17.39 44.32
CA ASP A 129 36.95 -18.27 44.20
C ASP A 129 38.19 -17.67 44.87
N HIS A 130 38.44 -16.37 44.69
CA HIS A 130 39.55 -15.69 45.35
C HIS A 130 39.40 -15.66 46.88
N ARG A 131 38.18 -15.50 47.41
CA ARG A 131 37.91 -15.55 48.85
C ARG A 131 38.13 -16.93 49.45
N ARG A 132 37.91 -17.99 48.67
CA ARG A 132 38.18 -19.36 49.09
C ARG A 132 39.67 -19.68 49.02
N ASN A 133 40.34 -19.25 47.96
CA ASN A 133 41.77 -19.50 47.72
C ASN A 133 42.65 -18.43 48.39
N ILE A 134 42.62 -18.37 49.72
CA ILE A 134 43.41 -17.42 50.49
C ILE A 134 44.89 -17.85 50.52
N PRO A 135 45.85 -16.95 50.24
CA PRO A 135 47.28 -17.24 50.38
C PRO A 135 47.66 -17.67 51.80
N TRP A 136 48.57 -18.64 51.92
CA TRP A 136 48.99 -19.23 53.20
C TRP A 136 49.47 -18.19 54.24
N TRP A 137 50.10 -17.11 53.81
CA TRP A 137 50.58 -16.05 54.72
C TRP A 137 49.42 -15.28 55.39
N LYS A 138 48.26 -15.13 54.74
CA LYS A 138 47.06 -14.51 55.36
C LYS A 138 46.43 -15.43 56.40
N ILE A 139 46.55 -16.74 56.21
CA ILE A 139 46.10 -17.73 57.20
C ILE A 139 46.93 -17.58 58.48
N MET A 140 48.25 -17.36 58.35
CA MET A 140 49.13 -17.13 59.51
C MET A 140 48.81 -15.83 60.26
N THR A 141 48.21 -14.83 59.61
CA THR A 141 47.76 -13.59 60.25
C THR A 141 46.35 -13.67 60.83
N GLY A 142 45.77 -14.88 60.95
CA GLY A 142 44.47 -15.11 61.59
C GLY A 142 43.25 -15.01 60.66
N VAL A 143 43.43 -14.96 59.33
CA VAL A 143 42.30 -15.03 58.38
C VAL A 143 41.92 -16.49 58.15
N ASN A 144 40.71 -16.87 58.58
CA ASN A 144 40.21 -18.22 58.34
C ASN A 144 39.74 -18.38 56.88
N PRO A 145 40.15 -19.46 56.17
CA PRO A 145 39.65 -19.76 54.84
C PRO A 145 38.17 -20.18 54.90
N MET A 146 37.43 -19.83 53.85
CA MET A 146 36.05 -20.24 53.68
C MET A 146 35.92 -21.76 53.61
N THR A 147 34.95 -22.32 54.32
CA THR A 147 34.66 -23.76 54.26
C THR A 147 33.98 -24.14 52.94
N GLN A 148 34.04 -25.43 52.57
CA GLN A 148 33.35 -25.93 51.37
C GLN A 148 31.84 -25.69 51.42
N ALA A 149 31.23 -25.81 52.61
CA ALA A 149 29.79 -25.62 52.80
C ALA A 149 29.39 -24.15 52.58
N GLU A 150 30.15 -23.20 53.15
CA GLU A 150 29.94 -21.77 52.95
C GLU A 150 30.13 -21.36 51.49
N TYR A 151 31.15 -21.90 50.82
CA TYR A 151 31.39 -21.67 49.39
C TYR A 151 30.20 -22.15 48.55
N ASN A 152 29.74 -23.40 48.76
CA ASN A 152 28.61 -23.95 48.02
C ASN A 152 27.33 -23.15 48.25
N GLN A 153 27.09 -22.70 49.48
CA GLN A 153 25.94 -21.88 49.81
C GLN A 153 25.98 -20.54 49.06
N GLN A 154 27.11 -19.82 49.10
CA GLN A 154 27.26 -18.54 48.40
C GLN A 154 27.21 -18.70 46.88
N TYR A 155 27.84 -19.76 46.34
CA TYR A 155 27.79 -20.09 44.92
C TYR A 155 26.35 -20.28 44.44
N ASN A 156 25.58 -21.11 45.15
CA ASN A 156 24.18 -21.37 44.79
C ASN A 156 23.32 -20.11 44.90
N GLN A 157 23.57 -19.25 45.89
CA GLN A 157 22.87 -17.96 46.02
C GLN A 157 23.16 -17.03 44.84
N ILE A 158 24.43 -16.89 44.43
CA ILE A 158 24.84 -16.08 43.28
C ILE A 158 24.19 -16.64 42.01
N ILE A 159 24.33 -17.94 41.73
CA ILE A 159 23.75 -18.57 40.54
C ILE A 159 22.22 -18.40 40.51
N SER A 160 21.54 -18.66 41.62
CA SER A 160 20.08 -18.50 41.70
C SER A 160 19.65 -17.06 41.46
N HIS A 161 20.39 -16.08 41.97
CA HIS A 161 20.09 -14.66 41.78
C HIS A 161 20.20 -14.26 40.30
N TYR A 162 21.32 -14.60 39.64
CA TYR A 162 21.54 -14.24 38.24
C TYR A 162 20.63 -15.00 37.27
N ASN A 163 20.32 -16.28 37.55
CA ASN A 163 19.32 -17.02 36.77
C ASN A 163 17.96 -16.36 36.84
N THR A 164 17.53 -15.92 38.03
CA THR A 164 16.24 -15.21 38.19
C THR A 164 16.21 -13.92 37.36
N ILE A 165 17.30 -13.16 37.35
CA ILE A 165 17.38 -11.91 36.59
C ILE A 165 17.40 -12.19 35.08
N LEU A 166 18.12 -13.23 34.63
CA LEU A 166 18.14 -13.65 33.24
C LEU A 166 16.77 -14.12 32.76
N ASP A 167 16.05 -14.90 33.57
CA ASP A 167 14.70 -15.36 33.26
C ASP A 167 13.75 -14.16 33.11
N GLN A 168 13.80 -13.19 34.04
CA GLN A 168 13.02 -11.96 33.94
C GLN A 168 13.36 -11.12 32.70
N ALA A 169 14.65 -11.03 32.34
CA ALA A 169 15.09 -10.31 31.15
C ALA A 169 14.60 -11.02 29.87
N ASN A 170 14.62 -12.35 29.85
CA ASN A 170 14.12 -13.17 28.75
C ASN A 170 12.60 -13.06 28.60
N ASP A 171 11.85 -13.14 29.69
CA ASP A 171 10.39 -12.97 29.68
C ASP A 171 9.99 -11.60 29.14
N LYS A 172 10.71 -10.55 29.57
CA LYS A 172 10.51 -9.19 29.07
C LYS A 172 10.81 -9.09 27.57
N PHE A 173 11.92 -9.65 27.12
CA PHE A 173 12.29 -9.69 25.70
C PHE A 173 11.22 -10.40 24.85
N VAL A 174 10.76 -11.57 25.28
CA VAL A 174 9.71 -12.33 24.58
C VAL A 174 8.41 -11.54 24.53
N THR A 175 8.02 -10.88 25.62
CA THR A 175 6.82 -10.05 25.68
C THR A 175 6.88 -8.88 24.70
N GLU A 176 7.97 -8.10 24.74
CA GLU A 176 8.17 -6.96 23.82
C GLU A 176 8.20 -7.40 22.35
N LEU A 177 8.79 -8.57 22.07
CA LEU A 177 8.84 -9.15 20.73
C LEU A 177 7.43 -9.54 20.26
N LEU A 178 6.63 -10.22 21.09
CA LEU A 178 5.26 -10.61 20.76
C LEU A 178 4.34 -9.39 20.55
N GLU A 179 4.43 -8.38 21.41
CA GLU A 179 3.67 -7.13 21.26
C GLU A 179 4.02 -6.39 19.97
N THR A 180 5.32 -6.35 19.64
CA THR A 180 5.80 -5.78 18.38
C THR A 180 5.23 -6.53 17.18
N TYR A 181 5.33 -7.87 17.16
CA TYR A 181 4.75 -8.69 16.08
C TYR A 181 3.24 -8.50 15.93
N LYS A 182 2.51 -8.44 17.05
CA LYS A 182 1.07 -8.19 17.04
C LYS A 182 0.74 -6.84 16.41
N THR A 183 1.44 -5.78 16.82
CA THR A 183 1.25 -4.43 16.27
C THR A 183 1.50 -4.39 14.76
N ILE A 184 2.56 -5.05 14.31
CA ILE A 184 2.90 -5.13 12.87
C ILE A 184 1.80 -5.85 12.11
N ASN A 185 1.31 -6.98 12.64
CA ASN A 185 0.26 -7.77 12.02
C ASN A 185 -1.06 -6.98 11.93
N ASP A 186 -1.45 -6.28 13.00
CA ASP A 186 -2.65 -5.45 13.02
C ASP A 186 -2.56 -4.30 11.99
N GLN A 187 -1.40 -3.66 11.87
CA GLN A 187 -1.15 -2.62 10.87
C GLN A 187 -1.15 -3.16 9.43
N LEU A 188 -0.59 -4.35 9.20
CA LEU A 188 -0.64 -5.00 7.90
C LEU A 188 -2.07 -5.35 7.49
N ILE A 189 -2.87 -5.90 8.41
CA ILE A 189 -4.29 -6.21 8.18
C ILE A 189 -5.06 -4.93 7.83
N ASP A 190 -4.86 -3.84 8.57
CA ASP A 190 -5.51 -2.55 8.28
C ASP A 190 -5.15 -2.03 6.88
N ILE A 191 -3.88 -2.11 6.47
CA ILE A 191 -3.47 -1.69 5.12
C ILE A 191 -4.08 -2.60 4.04
N LEU A 192 -4.10 -3.92 4.26
CA LEU A 192 -4.67 -4.88 3.32
C LEU A 192 -6.19 -4.75 3.20
N SER A 193 -6.88 -4.31 4.26
CA SER A 193 -8.34 -4.09 4.22
C SER A 193 -8.77 -2.88 3.39
N LYS A 194 -7.82 -2.00 3.01
CA LYS A 194 -8.05 -0.78 2.23
C LYS A 194 -7.82 -0.99 0.72
N VAL A 195 -7.44 -2.21 0.33
CA VAL A 195 -7.31 -2.68 -1.04
C VAL A 195 -8.66 -3.17 -1.55
#